data_AF-A0A971JYY6-F1
#
_entry.id   AF-A0A971JYY6-F1
#
_cell.length_a   1.000
_cell.length_b   1.000
_cell.length_c   1.000
_cell.angle_alpha   90.00
_cell.angle_beta   90.00
_cell.angle_gamma   90.00
#
_symmetry.space_group_name_H-M   'P 1'
#
loop_
_entity.id
_entity.type
_entity.pdbx_description
1 polymer ?
#
loop_
_entity_poly.entity_id
_entity_poly.type
_entity_poly.pdbx_seq_one_letter_code
_entity_poly.pdbx_strand_id
1 'polypeptide(L)' 'MAKHKEPKSLGQSALRRSALSYLSAQERKKYEIARDLGLLERVKDVGWAGLTAKETGRIGGLIGQGNRKQPPAP' A
#
# COMPACT_ATOMS: atom_id res chain seq x y z
N MET A 1 -35.23 4.50 25.87
CA MET A 1 -34.51 3.47 25.10
C MET A 1 -34.21 4.02 23.71
N ALA A 2 -33.04 4.62 23.53
CA ALA A 2 -32.53 5.11 22.25
C ALA A 2 -31.01 4.99 22.35
N LYS A 3 -30.31 4.39 21.40
CA LYS A 3 -30.05 4.99 20.09
C LYS A 3 -29.79 3.91 19.05
N HIS A 4 -30.41 4.08 17.89
CA HIS A 4 -30.06 3.38 16.65
C HIS A 4 -28.58 3.64 16.31
N LYS A 5 -27.90 2.58 15.89
CA LYS A 5 -26.52 2.58 15.41
C LYS A 5 -26.55 2.92 13.92
N GLU A 6 -26.28 4.17 13.56
CA GLU A 6 -26.10 4.57 12.15
C GLU A 6 -24.64 4.39 11.70
N PRO A 7 -24.39 3.82 10.50
CA PRO A 7 -23.05 3.56 10.00
C PRO A 7 -22.38 4.82 9.42
N LYS A 8 -21.06 4.84 9.56
CA LYS A 8 -20.14 5.91 9.14
C LYS A 8 -20.23 6.20 7.63
N SER A 9 -20.86 7.30 7.23
CA SER A 9 -20.59 7.96 5.96
C SER A 9 -19.30 8.79 6.10
N LEU A 10 -18.15 8.14 5.98
CA LEU A 10 -16.86 8.83 5.89
C LEU A 10 -16.73 9.39 4.46
N GLY A 11 -16.90 10.71 4.32
CA GLY A 11 -16.82 11.41 3.04
C GLY A 11 -15.50 11.14 2.31
N GLN A 12 -15.61 10.71 1.06
CA GLN A 12 -14.50 10.31 0.18
C GLN A 12 -13.59 11.47 -0.27
N SER A 13 -13.75 12.68 0.25
CA SER A 13 -13.25 13.91 -0.40
C SER A 13 -12.13 14.64 0.34
N ALA A 14 -11.80 14.27 1.59
CA ALA A 14 -10.73 14.92 2.37
C ALA A 14 -9.41 14.12 2.44
N LEU A 15 -9.44 12.80 2.17
CA LEU A 15 -8.27 11.93 2.39
C LEU A 15 -7.31 11.83 1.19
N ARG A 16 -7.62 12.43 0.03
CA ARG A 16 -6.85 12.21 -1.21
C ARG A 16 -5.69 13.18 -1.46
N ARG A 17 -5.57 14.29 -0.71
CA ARG A 17 -4.54 15.31 -0.98
C ARG A 17 -3.30 15.26 -0.09
N SER A 18 -3.38 14.76 1.15
CA SER A 18 -2.19 14.65 2.02
C SER A 18 -1.51 13.28 1.97
N ALA A 19 -2.22 12.20 1.62
CA ALA A 19 -1.68 10.84 1.68
C ALA A 19 -0.53 10.60 0.68
N LEU A 20 -0.51 11.29 -0.47
CA LEU A 20 0.56 11.15 -1.47
C LEU A 20 1.86 11.86 -1.06
N SER A 21 1.76 12.95 -0.28
CA SER A 21 2.90 13.72 0.23
C SER A 21 3.71 12.96 1.29
N TYR A 22 3.07 12.00 1.97
CA TYR A 22 3.68 11.15 2.99
C TYR A 22 4.19 9.81 2.45
N LEU A 23 4.05 9.51 1.16
CA LEU A 23 4.54 8.24 0.61
C LEU A 23 6.06 8.18 0.70
N SER A 24 6.52 7.38 1.66
CA SER A 24 7.93 7.09 1.87
C SER A 24 8.55 6.51 0.59
N ALA A 25 9.88 6.61 0.47
CA ALA A 25 10.59 5.95 -0.63
C ALA A 25 10.27 4.43 -0.69
N GLN A 26 9.95 3.83 0.46
CA GLN A 26 9.50 2.44 0.53
C GLN A 26 8.11 2.23 -0.07
N GLU A 27 7.16 3.12 0.16
CA GLU A 27 5.83 3.01 -0.46
C GLU A 27 5.88 3.17 -1.97
N ARG A 28 6.69 4.10 -2.49
CA ARG A 28 6.91 4.20 -3.94
C ARG A 28 7.44 2.90 -4.53
N LYS A 29 8.47 2.31 -3.91
CA LYS A 29 9.00 1.00 -4.32
C LYS A 29 7.96 -0.12 -4.28
N LYS A 30 7.08 -0.14 -3.26
CA LYS A 30 5.97 -1.11 -3.17
C LYS A 30 5.08 -1.02 -4.41
N TYR A 31 4.67 0.17 -4.81
CA TYR A 31 3.82 0.36 -5.99
C TYR A 31 4.55 0.04 -7.31
N GLU A 32 5.84 0.35 -7.43
CA GLU A 32 6.64 -0.02 -8.60
C GLU A 32 6.74 -1.55 -8.76
N ILE A 33 7.01 -2.26 -7.67
CA ILE A 33 7.07 -3.74 -7.67
C ILE A 33 5.68 -4.33 -7.93
N ALA A 34 4.63 -3.77 -7.34
CA ALA A 34 3.27 -4.19 -7.65
C ALA A 34 2.93 -4.00 -9.13
N ARG A 35 3.44 -2.94 -9.78
CA ARG A 35 3.29 -2.73 -11.22
C ARG A 35 4.02 -3.80 -12.03
N ASP A 36 5.27 -4.10 -11.68
CA ASP A 36 6.09 -5.10 -12.35
C ASP A 36 5.49 -6.51 -12.24
N LEU A 37 4.90 -6.83 -11.09
CA LEU A 37 4.20 -8.09 -10.84
C LEU A 37 2.77 -8.16 -11.41
N GLY A 38 2.28 -7.10 -12.06
CA GLY A 38 0.90 -7.03 -12.56
C GLY A 38 -0.18 -6.97 -11.47
N LEU A 39 0.20 -6.71 -10.21
CA LEU A 39 -0.69 -6.63 -9.05
C LEU A 39 -1.21 -5.22 -8.79
N LEU A 40 -0.71 -4.21 -9.52
CA LEU A 40 -1.07 -2.81 -9.30
C LEU A 40 -2.58 -2.55 -9.41
N GLU A 41 -3.24 -3.12 -10.42
CA GLU A 41 -4.69 -2.96 -10.60
C GLU A 41 -5.46 -3.54 -9.42
N ARG A 42 -5.01 -4.70 -8.91
CA ARG A 42 -5.62 -5.32 -7.74
C ARG A 42 -5.37 -4.54 -6.46
N VAL A 43 -4.17 -3.99 -6.27
CA VAL A 43 -3.88 -3.07 -5.15
C VAL A 43 -4.79 -1.84 -5.20
N LYS A 44 -5.08 -1.29 -6.38
CA LYS A 44 -5.99 -0.16 -6.53
C LYS A 44 -7.44 -0.52 -6.23
N ASP A 45 -7.85 -1.74 -6.60
CA ASP A 45 -9.22 -2.22 -6.46
C ASP A 45 -9.55 -2.65 -5.02
N VAL A 46 -8.73 -3.53 -4.43
CA VAL A 46 -8.97 -4.12 -3.11
C VAL A 46 -8.06 -3.60 -2.00
N GLY A 47 -7.10 -2.74 -2.32
CA GLY A 47 -6.09 -2.25 -1.38
C GLY A 47 -5.03 -3.30 -1.01
N TRP A 48 -4.03 -2.90 -0.23
CA TRP A 48 -2.99 -3.79 0.29
C TRP A 48 -3.54 -4.90 1.19
N ALA A 49 -4.61 -4.63 1.93
CA ALA A 49 -5.26 -5.58 2.82
C ALA A 49 -6.06 -6.67 2.07
N GLY A 50 -6.45 -6.41 0.82
CA GLY A 50 -7.19 -7.36 -0.02
C GLY A 50 -6.30 -8.32 -0.83
N LEU A 51 -4.98 -8.16 -0.77
CA LEU A 51 -4.02 -9.08 -1.38
C LEU A 51 -3.81 -10.31 -0.50
N THR A 52 -3.49 -11.44 -1.13
CA THR A 52 -3.10 -12.66 -0.42
C THR A 52 -1.72 -12.52 0.23
N ALA A 53 -1.44 -13.37 1.22
CA ALA A 53 -0.11 -13.45 1.85
C ALA A 53 1.00 -13.76 0.84
N LYS A 54 0.69 -14.51 -0.23
CA LYS A 54 1.64 -14.84 -1.30
C LYS A 54 1.98 -13.62 -2.16
N GLU A 55 1.00 -12.79 -2.50
CA GLU A 55 1.17 -11.57 -3.28
C GLU A 55 1.92 -10.49 -2.49
N THR A 56 1.46 -10.21 -1.28
CA THR A 56 2.12 -9.24 -0.38
C THR A 56 3.54 -9.70 0.01
N GLY A 57 3.72 -11.00 0.27
CA GLY A 57 5.02 -11.60 0.59
C GLY A 57 6.03 -11.48 -0.54
N ARG A 58 5.61 -11.65 -1.80
CA ARG A 58 6.48 -11.43 -2.98
C ARG A 58 6.95 -9.97 -3.06
N ILE A 59 6.04 -9.01 -2.88
CA ILE A 59 6.37 -7.58 -2.90
C ILE A 59 7.33 -7.23 -1.76
N GLY A 60 7.05 -7.69 -0.54
CA GLY A 60 7.93 -7.50 0.63
C GLY A 60 9.31 -8.11 0.46
N GLY A 61 9.39 -9.30 -0.14
CA GLY A 61 10.65 -9.98 -0.43
C GLY A 61 11.54 -9.19 -1.41
N LEU A 62 10.97 -8.68 -2.49
CA LEU A 62 11.69 -7.89 -3.50
C LEU A 62 12.20 -6.56 -2.93
N ILE A 63 11.43 -5.91 -2.07
CA ILE A 63 11.88 -4.70 -1.35
C ILE A 63 13.09 -5.01 -0.47
N GLY A 64 13.01 -6.11 0.30
CA GLY A 64 14.10 -6.56 1.15
C GLY A 64 15.36 -6.89 0.36
N GLN A 65 15.22 -7.54 -0.81
CA GLN A 65 16.35 -7.86 -1.68
C GLN A 65 17.00 -6.60 -2.29
N GLY A 66 16.20 -5.62 -2.72
CA GLY A 66 16.72 -4.34 -3.23
C GLY A 66 17.44 -3.50 -2.18
N ASN A 67 17.06 -3.65 -0.90
CA ASN A 67 17.72 -2.95 0.21
C ASN A 67 19.05 -3.59 0.63
N ARG A 68 19.20 -4.92 0.47
CA ARG A 68 20.46 -5.62 0.77
C ARG A 68 21.57 -5.41 -0.28
N LYS A 69 21.20 -5.05 -1.51
CA LYS A 69 22.18 -4.79 -2.58
C LYS A 69 22.86 -3.42 -2.49
N GLN A 70 22.38 -2.53 -1.64
CA GLN A 70 23.04 -1.25 -1.38
C GLN A 70 23.89 -1.43 -0.12
N PRO A 71 25.22 -1.54 -0.22
CA PRO A 71 26.07 -1.45 0.97
C PRO A 71 25.77 -0.12 1.66
N PRO A 72 25.79 -0.03 3.01
CA PRO A 72 25.73 1.25 3.68
C PRO A 72 26.83 2.13 3.08
N ALA A 73 26.45 3.29 2.54
CA ALA A 73 27.41 4.27 2.07
C ALA A 73 28.37 4.60 3.24
N PRO A 74 29.69 4.70 2.98
CA PRO A 74 30.69 4.92 4.02
C PRO A 74 30.47 6.24 4.77
#